data_AF-A0A2V3JAE4-F1
#
_entry.id   AF-A0A2V3JAE4-F1
#
_cell.length_a   1.000
_cell.length_b   1.000
_cell.length_c   1.000
_cell.angle_alpha   90.00
_cell.angle_beta   90.00
_cell.angle_gamma   90.00
#
_symmetry.space_group_name_H-M   'P 1'
#
loop_
_entity.id
_entity.type
_entity.pdbx_description
1 polymer ?
#
loop_
_entity_poly.entity_id
_entity_poly.type
_entity_poly.pdbx_seq_one_letter_code
_entity_poly.pdbx_strand_id
1 'polypeptide(L)'
;MNSKRLLLLTVAVVAVGVFALPGTVSLFSGQHAWYNISGPENEIPCKKCHADVYEEMMSMEPLSKKLAGESSSPHSYMDENCDLCHRTCFKMTYNSSAGKYEPSSGYTYARGYGSGSEPGVEAHAVSTIECMDCHGISTDSGGGKWNHYGYEEYNGRCYLCHGGSGWYRGKYITVPFRDYADFISAGGFGLGTTGTDTGEHAAHKAFVLDSINDTKMEGSNEACIACHTSIPVKIRWTHGRSLEFNASYDKGLVLPPTHFNTSDYEANGTVEVTSYGNYSGGANTTKFPEPVTVWD
;
A
#
# COMPACT_ATOMS: atom_id res chain seq x y z
N MET A 1 47.75 -48.41 14.55
CA MET A 1 47.11 -47.46 15.50
C MET A 1 46.81 -48.18 16.80
N ASN A 2 47.20 -47.61 17.94
CA ASN A 2 47.00 -48.22 19.26
C ASN A 2 45.50 -48.22 19.60
N SER A 3 44.90 -49.38 19.90
CA SER A 3 43.43 -49.53 20.03
C SER A 3 42.83 -48.58 21.08
N LYS A 4 43.60 -48.25 22.12
CA LYS A 4 43.23 -47.28 23.16
C LYS A 4 43.08 -45.85 22.62
N ARG A 5 43.92 -45.46 21.65
CA ARG A 5 43.84 -44.14 21.00
C ARG A 5 42.66 -44.06 20.03
N LEU A 6 42.34 -45.17 19.35
CA LEU A 6 41.16 -45.25 18.50
C LEU A 6 39.88 -45.14 19.33
N LEU A 7 39.80 -45.87 20.45
CA LEU A 7 38.66 -45.80 21.37
C LEU A 7 38.43 -44.37 21.90
N LEU A 8 39.49 -43.67 22.32
CA LEU A 8 39.38 -42.29 22.81
C LEU A 8 38.93 -41.31 21.73
N LEU A 9 39.40 -41.48 20.49
CA LEU A 9 38.94 -40.69 19.34
C LEU A 9 37.46 -40.93 19.06
N THR A 10 37.00 -42.18 19.10
CA THR A 10 35.58 -42.51 18.90
C THR A 10 34.70 -41.90 19.99
N VAL A 11 35.13 -42.00 21.26
CA VAL A 11 34.39 -41.39 22.39
C VAL A 11 34.34 -39.87 22.25
N ALA A 12 35.43 -39.22 21.84
CA ALA A 12 35.45 -37.78 21.61
C ALA A 12 34.51 -37.35 20.47
N VAL A 13 34.50 -38.08 19.35
CA VAL A 13 33.59 -37.79 18.22
C VAL A 13 32.13 -38.00 18.60
N VAL A 14 31.81 -39.07 19.33
CA VAL A 14 30.44 -39.31 19.82
C VAL A 14 30.02 -38.25 20.83
N ALA A 15 30.90 -37.84 21.75
CA ALA A 15 30.58 -36.80 22.73
C ALA A 15 30.31 -35.43 22.06
N VAL A 16 31.12 -35.05 21.07
CA VAL A 16 30.89 -33.84 20.27
C VAL A 16 29.60 -33.97 19.46
N GLY A 17 29.33 -35.13 18.86
CA GLY A 17 28.09 -35.39 18.13
C GLY A 17 26.85 -35.28 19.02
N VAL A 18 26.88 -35.86 20.22
CA VAL A 18 25.75 -35.82 21.17
C VAL A 18 25.54 -34.42 21.76
N PHE A 19 26.58 -33.59 21.89
CA PHE A 19 26.42 -32.20 22.35
C PHE A 19 26.03 -31.24 21.22
N ALA A 20 26.54 -31.42 20.00
CA ALA A 20 26.31 -30.49 18.89
C ALA A 20 25.03 -30.79 18.08
N LEU A 21 24.64 -32.07 17.93
CA LEU A 21 23.47 -32.46 17.13
C LEU A 21 22.12 -32.01 17.73
N PRO A 22 21.87 -32.07 19.05
CA PRO A 22 20.63 -31.54 19.60
C PRO A 22 20.50 -30.03 19.37
N GLY A 23 21.61 -29.28 19.43
CA GLY A 23 21.62 -27.85 19.15
C GLY A 23 21.26 -27.50 17.70
N THR A 24 21.76 -28.28 16.73
CA THR A 24 21.43 -28.07 15.31
C THR A 24 20.03 -28.55 14.96
N VAL A 25 19.59 -29.71 15.47
CA VAL A 25 18.22 -30.19 15.25
C VAL A 25 17.19 -29.31 15.96
N SER A 26 17.50 -28.75 17.14
CA SER A 26 16.60 -27.84 17.88
C SER A 26 16.47 -26.46 17.25
N LEU A 27 17.44 -26.00 16.45
CA LEU A 27 17.31 -24.76 15.67
C LEU A 27 16.36 -24.94 14.49
N PHE A 28 16.23 -26.15 13.94
CA PHE A 28 15.29 -26.43 12.83
C PHE A 28 13.94 -26.99 13.30
N SER A 29 13.92 -27.78 14.38
CA SER A 29 12.72 -28.39 14.94
C SER A 29 11.91 -27.36 15.75
N GLY A 30 10.81 -26.90 15.18
CA GLY A 30 9.87 -25.96 15.82
C GLY A 30 10.02 -24.50 15.40
N GLN A 31 11.11 -24.13 14.71
CA GLN A 31 11.29 -22.78 14.16
C GLN A 31 10.74 -22.65 12.72
N HIS A 32 10.64 -23.75 11.98
CA HIS A 32 10.10 -23.79 10.63
C HIS A 32 8.89 -24.72 10.56
N ALA A 33 7.69 -24.14 10.59
CA ALA A 33 6.48 -24.83 10.16
C ALA A 33 6.38 -24.66 8.63
N TRP A 34 6.31 -25.76 7.90
CA TRP A 34 6.00 -25.72 6.47
C TRP A 34 4.49 -25.51 6.34
N TYR A 35 4.10 -24.37 5.79
CA TYR A 35 2.70 -24.08 5.47
C TYR A 35 2.32 -24.83 4.20
N ASN A 36 1.13 -25.45 4.19
CA ASN A 36 0.67 -26.14 3.01
C ASN A 36 0.17 -25.10 1.98
N ILE A 37 0.98 -24.87 0.96
CA ILE A 37 0.69 -23.96 -0.15
C ILE A 37 -0.02 -24.65 -1.33
N SER A 38 -0.36 -25.94 -1.17
CA SER A 38 -1.01 -26.74 -2.22
C SER A 38 -2.50 -26.42 -2.36
N GLY A 39 -3.09 -25.83 -1.31
CA GLY A 39 -4.47 -25.37 -1.30
C GLY A 39 -4.59 -23.93 -1.83
N PRO A 40 -5.77 -23.55 -2.33
CA PRO A 40 -6.00 -22.22 -2.91
C PRO A 40 -5.97 -21.09 -1.87
N GLU A 41 -6.23 -21.41 -0.61
CA GLU A 41 -6.32 -20.44 0.48
C GLU A 41 -4.96 -19.91 0.96
N ASN A 42 -3.86 -20.35 0.36
CA ASN A 42 -2.48 -19.89 0.63
C ASN A 42 -2.19 -19.74 2.13
N GLU A 43 -1.93 -20.86 2.81
CA GLU A 43 -1.82 -20.95 4.28
C GLU A 43 -0.62 -20.18 4.89
N ILE A 44 0.06 -19.31 4.15
CA ILE A 44 1.19 -18.49 4.63
C ILE A 44 0.65 -17.36 5.53
N PRO A 45 0.97 -17.33 6.82
CA PRO A 45 0.49 -16.28 7.71
C PRO A 45 1.34 -15.02 7.54
N CYS A 46 1.02 -14.18 6.55
CA CYS A 46 1.78 -12.97 6.17
C CYS A 46 2.16 -12.11 7.38
N LYS A 47 1.23 -11.89 8.31
CA LYS A 47 1.40 -11.08 9.53
C LYS A 47 2.49 -11.60 10.48
N LYS A 48 2.83 -12.89 10.42
CA LYS A 48 3.92 -13.45 11.23
C LYS A 48 5.28 -12.89 10.81
N CYS A 49 5.43 -12.54 9.53
CA CYS A 49 6.68 -12.04 8.96
C CYS A 49 6.62 -10.54 8.63
N HIS A 50 5.44 -10.00 8.33
CA HIS A 50 5.18 -8.61 7.94
C HIS A 50 4.29 -7.90 8.97
N ALA A 51 4.65 -8.02 10.25
CA ALA A 51 3.86 -7.45 11.35
C ALA A 51 3.84 -5.92 11.31
N ASP A 52 4.96 -5.31 10.94
CA ASP A 52 5.15 -3.87 10.73
C ASP A 52 4.25 -3.33 9.61
N VAL A 53 4.27 -3.96 8.43
CA VAL A 53 3.42 -3.59 7.29
C VAL A 53 1.95 -3.75 7.64
N TYR A 54 1.61 -4.82 8.37
CA TYR A 54 0.25 -5.04 8.86
C TYR A 54 -0.21 -3.91 9.79
N GLU A 55 0.63 -3.48 10.72
CA GLU A 55 0.34 -2.40 11.65
C GLU A 55 0.17 -1.06 10.94
N GLU A 56 1.01 -0.75 9.94
CA GLU A 56 0.88 0.46 9.13
C GLU A 56 -0.43 0.50 8.33
N MET A 57 -0.81 -0.62 7.69
CA MET A 57 -2.09 -0.69 6.99
C MET A 57 -3.27 -0.63 7.99
N MET A 58 -3.07 -1.08 9.22
CA MET A 58 -4.08 -1.00 10.29
C MET A 58 -4.24 0.38 10.91
N SER A 59 -3.20 1.20 10.95
CA SER A 59 -3.26 2.53 11.54
C SER A 59 -4.08 3.53 10.73
N MET A 60 -4.37 3.24 9.46
CA MET A 60 -5.15 4.12 8.58
C MET A 60 -6.56 4.41 9.12
N GLU A 61 -7.20 3.45 9.79
CA GLU A 61 -8.55 3.59 10.39
C GLU A 61 -8.68 2.66 11.61
N PRO A 62 -9.34 3.09 12.71
CA PRO A 62 -9.49 2.26 13.90
C PRO A 62 -10.37 1.03 13.62
N LEU A 63 -10.02 -0.11 14.25
CA LEU A 63 -10.76 -1.38 14.09
C LEU A 63 -12.25 -1.26 14.42
N SER A 64 -12.62 -0.39 15.36
CA SER A 64 -14.03 -0.14 15.71
C SER A 64 -14.85 0.35 14.51
N LYS A 65 -14.31 1.27 13.72
CA LYS A 65 -14.96 1.82 12.52
C LYS A 65 -15.07 0.76 11.42
N LYS A 66 -14.04 -0.09 11.27
CA LYS A 66 -14.04 -1.23 10.33
C LYS A 66 -15.14 -2.24 10.68
N LEU A 67 -15.21 -2.65 11.94
CA LEU A 67 -16.22 -3.61 12.42
C LEU A 67 -17.65 -3.04 12.42
N ALA A 68 -17.80 -1.72 12.38
CA ALA A 68 -19.09 -1.05 12.18
C ALA A 68 -19.51 -0.97 10.70
N GLY A 69 -18.63 -1.35 9.75
CA GLY A 69 -18.86 -1.16 8.32
C GLY A 69 -18.75 0.31 7.87
N GLU A 70 -18.18 1.18 8.70
CA GLU A 70 -18.12 2.62 8.48
C GLU A 70 -16.80 3.07 7.82
N SER A 71 -15.90 2.15 7.48
CA SER A 71 -14.67 2.52 6.77
C SER A 71 -14.99 2.92 5.32
N SER A 72 -14.50 4.09 4.94
CA SER A 72 -14.56 4.62 3.59
C SER A 72 -13.52 3.98 2.66
N SER A 73 -12.49 3.32 3.19
CA SER A 73 -11.36 2.77 2.43
C SER A 73 -11.45 1.24 2.31
N PRO A 74 -11.52 0.66 1.10
CA PRO A 74 -11.44 -0.79 0.87
C PRO A 74 -10.18 -1.45 1.48
N HIS A 75 -9.04 -0.75 1.49
CA HIS A 75 -7.81 -1.25 2.11
C HIS A 75 -7.99 -1.60 3.60
N SER A 76 -8.92 -0.92 4.28
CA SER A 76 -9.23 -1.21 5.69
C SER A 76 -9.78 -2.61 5.93
N TYR A 77 -10.34 -3.26 4.91
CA TYR A 77 -10.92 -4.60 4.99
C TYR A 77 -10.01 -5.68 4.34
N MET A 78 -8.87 -5.28 3.76
CA MET A 78 -7.94 -6.18 3.08
C MET A 78 -6.83 -6.73 4.01
N ASP A 79 -6.88 -6.38 5.28
CA ASP A 79 -5.81 -6.64 6.25
C ASP A 79 -5.62 -8.10 6.62
N GLU A 80 -6.67 -8.90 6.50
CA GLU A 80 -6.60 -10.36 6.61
C GLU A 80 -6.66 -11.05 5.24
N ASN A 81 -6.69 -10.28 4.15
CA ASN A 81 -6.90 -10.73 2.78
C ASN A 81 -5.74 -10.28 1.88
N CYS A 82 -4.50 -10.52 2.32
CA CYS A 82 -3.29 -10.09 1.62
C CYS A 82 -3.22 -10.60 0.17
N ASP A 83 -3.85 -11.73 -0.10
CA ASP A 83 -3.98 -12.35 -1.41
C ASP A 83 -4.78 -11.49 -2.42
N LEU A 84 -5.72 -10.66 -1.96
CA LEU A 84 -6.48 -9.75 -2.84
C LEU A 84 -5.57 -8.72 -3.53
N CYS A 85 -4.43 -8.38 -2.91
CA CYS A 85 -3.41 -7.51 -3.49
C CYS A 85 -2.29 -8.34 -4.12
N HIS A 86 -1.65 -9.23 -3.36
CA HIS A 86 -0.43 -9.92 -3.78
C HIS A 86 -0.62 -11.04 -4.80
N ARG A 87 -1.87 -11.40 -5.11
CA ARG A 87 -2.23 -12.33 -6.19
C ARG A 87 -3.23 -11.70 -7.15
N THR A 88 -3.20 -10.37 -7.23
CA THR A 88 -4.15 -9.63 -8.04
C THR A 88 -4.10 -10.03 -9.51
N CYS A 89 -5.27 -10.17 -10.12
CA CYS A 89 -5.38 -10.35 -11.56
C CYS A 89 -5.33 -9.02 -12.32
N PHE A 90 -5.44 -7.90 -11.60
CA PHE A 90 -5.36 -6.55 -12.13
C PHE A 90 -3.91 -6.20 -12.45
N LYS A 91 -3.68 -5.75 -13.68
CA LYS A 91 -2.33 -5.56 -14.22
C LYS A 91 -2.31 -4.30 -15.05
N MET A 92 -1.76 -3.25 -14.47
CA MET A 92 -1.65 -1.95 -15.12
C MET A 92 -0.18 -1.59 -15.27
N THR A 93 0.16 -0.88 -16.33
CA THR A 93 1.51 -0.36 -16.49
C THR A 93 1.42 1.03 -17.09
N TYR A 94 2.24 1.95 -16.57
CA TYR A 94 2.32 3.29 -17.11
C TYR A 94 2.97 3.29 -18.51
N ASN A 95 2.20 3.71 -19.52
CA ASN A 95 2.69 3.93 -20.87
C ASN A 95 3.08 5.40 -21.02
N SER A 96 4.39 5.69 -21.00
CA SER A 96 4.92 7.04 -21.14
C SER A 96 4.62 7.70 -22.49
N SER A 97 4.39 6.91 -23.54
CA SER A 97 4.03 7.44 -24.87
C SER A 97 2.58 7.91 -24.92
N ALA A 98 1.67 7.19 -24.24
CA ALA A 98 0.26 7.58 -24.12
C ALA A 98 0.00 8.55 -22.95
N GLY A 99 0.93 8.61 -21.99
CA GLY A 99 0.80 9.36 -20.74
C GLY A 99 -0.23 8.79 -19.77
N LYS A 100 -0.54 7.48 -19.86
CA LYS A 100 -1.66 6.82 -19.16
C LYS A 100 -1.27 5.42 -18.67
N TYR A 101 -2.01 4.92 -17.69
CA TYR A 101 -1.96 3.50 -17.32
C TYR A 101 -2.78 2.68 -18.31
N GLU A 102 -2.21 1.57 -18.78
CA GLU A 102 -2.84 0.66 -19.73
C GLU A 102 -2.78 -0.79 -19.23
N PRO A 103 -3.76 -1.64 -19.58
CA PRO A 103 -3.73 -3.06 -19.28
C PRO A 103 -2.46 -3.74 -19.81
N SER A 104 -1.77 -4.47 -18.95
CA SER A 104 -0.53 -5.18 -19.30
C SER A 104 -0.62 -6.69 -19.04
N SER A 105 0.37 -7.44 -19.52
CA SER A 105 0.46 -8.90 -19.30
C SER A 105 0.79 -9.26 -17.84
N GLY A 106 1.37 -8.33 -17.07
CA GLY A 106 1.69 -8.42 -15.63
C GLY A 106 2.29 -9.75 -15.16
N TYR A 107 2.05 -10.12 -13.89
CA TYR A 107 2.63 -11.31 -13.26
C TYR A 107 1.81 -12.59 -13.46
N THR A 108 2.46 -13.71 -13.76
CA THR A 108 1.88 -15.05 -13.77
C THR A 108 2.27 -15.76 -12.49
N TYR A 109 1.33 -15.87 -11.56
CA TYR A 109 1.54 -16.55 -10.28
C TYR A 109 1.47 -18.07 -10.45
N ALA A 110 2.31 -18.77 -9.69
CA ALA A 110 2.18 -20.22 -9.56
C ALA A 110 0.84 -20.56 -8.90
N ARG A 111 0.11 -21.54 -9.45
CA ARG A 111 -1.17 -21.98 -8.89
C ARG A 111 -1.38 -23.48 -9.06
N GLY A 112 -1.99 -24.11 -8.06
CA GLY A 112 -2.43 -25.50 -8.13
C GLY A 112 -3.95 -25.55 -8.11
N TYR A 113 -4.58 -26.07 -9.16
CA TYR A 113 -6.03 -26.32 -9.17
C TYR A 113 -6.28 -27.82 -9.23
N GLY A 114 -6.81 -28.38 -8.14
CA GLY A 114 -7.16 -29.80 -8.07
C GLY A 114 -5.95 -30.70 -8.37
N SER A 115 -5.96 -31.38 -9.52
CA SER A 115 -4.86 -32.28 -9.94
C SER A 115 -3.82 -31.65 -10.87
N GLY A 116 -3.98 -30.36 -11.23
CA GLY A 116 -3.07 -29.63 -12.11
C GLY A 116 -2.28 -28.55 -11.38
N SER A 117 -1.11 -28.21 -11.93
CA SER A 117 -0.27 -27.10 -11.46
C SER A 117 0.16 -26.24 -12.64
N GLU A 118 0.01 -24.93 -12.52
CA GLU A 118 0.62 -23.95 -13.40
C GLU A 118 1.89 -23.41 -12.73
N PRO A 119 3.07 -23.58 -13.36
CA PRO A 119 4.29 -22.97 -12.86
C PRO A 119 4.19 -21.45 -13.01
N GLY A 120 4.44 -20.73 -11.92
CA GLY A 120 4.57 -19.28 -11.96
C GLY A 120 5.81 -18.90 -12.76
N VAL A 121 5.70 -17.88 -13.61
CA VAL A 121 6.83 -17.39 -14.41
C VAL A 121 7.58 -16.32 -13.63
N GLU A 122 6.86 -15.35 -13.08
CA GLU A 122 7.46 -14.19 -12.40
C GLU A 122 7.41 -14.28 -10.87
N ALA A 123 6.45 -15.02 -10.27
CA ALA A 123 6.30 -15.08 -8.82
C ALA A 123 5.91 -16.48 -8.31
N HIS A 124 6.70 -17.00 -7.35
CA HIS A 124 6.42 -18.27 -6.68
C HIS A 124 5.32 -18.18 -5.62
N ALA A 125 5.00 -16.99 -5.09
CA ALA A 125 3.89 -16.82 -4.14
C ALA A 125 3.42 -15.37 -3.95
N VAL A 126 4.32 -14.38 -4.10
CA VAL A 126 4.05 -12.96 -3.76
C VAL A 126 4.85 -12.04 -4.69
N SER A 127 4.25 -10.93 -5.10
CA SER A 127 4.84 -9.86 -5.93
C SER A 127 4.81 -8.52 -5.18
N THR A 128 5.65 -7.58 -5.62
CA THR A 128 5.48 -6.15 -5.31
C THR A 128 4.34 -5.60 -6.16
N ILE A 129 3.37 -4.99 -5.51
CA ILE A 129 2.15 -4.48 -6.14
C ILE A 129 2.26 -2.98 -6.33
N GLU A 130 1.90 -2.50 -7.51
CA GLU A 130 1.72 -1.06 -7.73
C GLU A 130 0.30 -0.65 -7.29
N CYS A 131 0.15 0.48 -6.59
CA CYS A 131 -1.18 1.01 -6.24
C CYS A 131 -2.08 1.12 -7.48
N MET A 132 -1.48 1.51 -8.60
CA MET A 132 -2.16 1.69 -9.88
C MET A 132 -2.54 0.39 -10.58
N ASP A 133 -2.13 -0.79 -10.09
CA ASP A 133 -2.69 -2.06 -10.57
C ASP A 133 -4.20 -2.11 -10.37
N CYS A 134 -4.69 -1.61 -9.22
CA CYS A 134 -6.12 -1.47 -8.95
C CYS A 134 -6.63 -0.06 -9.26
N HIS A 135 -5.87 0.97 -8.85
CA HIS A 135 -6.30 2.36 -8.95
C HIS A 135 -6.15 2.96 -10.36
N GLY A 136 -5.37 2.34 -11.23
CA GLY A 136 -5.20 2.71 -12.64
C GLY A 136 -6.36 2.27 -13.53
N ILE A 137 -7.26 1.43 -13.00
CA ILE A 137 -8.34 0.82 -13.75
C ILE A 137 -9.49 1.81 -13.93
N SER A 138 -9.90 2.01 -15.18
CA SER A 138 -10.99 2.93 -15.52
C SER A 138 -12.39 2.37 -15.45
N THR A 139 -12.52 1.04 -15.47
CA THR A 139 -13.76 0.32 -15.33
C THR A 139 -13.45 -1.03 -14.72
N ASP A 140 -14.35 -1.59 -13.92
CA ASP A 140 -14.16 -2.84 -13.16
C ASP A 140 -13.70 -4.07 -13.98
N SER A 141 -13.92 -4.06 -15.30
CA SER A 141 -13.46 -5.11 -16.22
C SER A 141 -12.21 -4.75 -17.04
N GLY A 142 -11.67 -3.55 -16.89
CA GLY A 142 -10.61 -3.03 -17.76
C GLY A 142 -11.02 -2.90 -19.22
N GLY A 143 -12.29 -2.62 -19.48
CA GLY A 143 -12.86 -2.74 -20.83
C GLY A 143 -12.92 -4.19 -21.33
N GLY A 144 -13.24 -5.15 -20.45
CA GLY A 144 -13.33 -6.58 -20.77
C GLY A 144 -12.01 -7.36 -20.77
N LYS A 145 -10.92 -6.75 -20.30
CA LYS A 145 -9.58 -7.35 -20.21
C LYS A 145 -9.43 -8.31 -19.03
N TRP A 146 -10.16 -8.10 -17.95
CA TRP A 146 -10.11 -8.96 -16.76
C TRP A 146 -11.51 -9.43 -16.36
N ASN A 147 -11.59 -10.71 -16.06
CA ASN A 147 -12.74 -11.35 -15.43
C ASN A 147 -12.33 -11.70 -14.00
N HIS A 148 -12.24 -10.70 -13.11
CA HIS A 148 -11.74 -10.90 -11.75
C HIS A 148 -12.71 -11.71 -10.88
N TYR A 149 -14.03 -11.68 -11.17
CA TYR A 149 -15.03 -12.51 -10.47
C TYR A 149 -14.81 -14.02 -10.66
N GLY A 150 -14.13 -14.42 -11.74
CA GLY A 150 -13.79 -15.81 -12.03
C GLY A 150 -12.55 -16.31 -11.28
N TYR A 151 -11.81 -15.44 -10.59
CA TYR A 151 -10.64 -15.81 -9.80
C TYR A 151 -11.06 -16.19 -8.38
N GLU A 152 -10.45 -17.25 -7.87
CA GLU A 152 -10.77 -17.81 -6.57
C GLU A 152 -10.47 -16.83 -5.42
N GLU A 153 -9.43 -16.02 -5.59
CA GLU A 153 -9.06 -14.95 -4.67
C GLU A 153 -10.22 -13.96 -4.46
N TYR A 154 -11.09 -13.73 -5.45
CA TYR A 154 -12.18 -12.75 -5.32
C TYR A 154 -13.54 -13.40 -5.02
N ASN A 155 -13.62 -14.74 -5.05
CA ASN A 155 -14.87 -15.47 -4.85
C ASN A 155 -15.45 -15.18 -3.45
N GLY A 156 -16.70 -14.72 -3.40
CA GLY A 156 -17.40 -14.38 -2.15
C GLY A 156 -16.86 -13.13 -1.43
N ARG A 157 -15.85 -12.45 -1.99
CA ARG A 157 -15.14 -11.32 -1.37
C ARG A 157 -15.33 -9.99 -2.12
N CYS A 158 -16.12 -9.95 -3.19
CA CYS A 158 -16.41 -8.74 -3.98
C CYS A 158 -16.86 -7.54 -3.12
N TYR A 159 -17.62 -7.81 -2.03
CA TYR A 159 -18.17 -6.77 -1.17
C TYR A 159 -17.10 -5.95 -0.42
N LEU A 160 -15.86 -6.45 -0.32
CA LEU A 160 -14.75 -5.73 0.30
C LEU A 160 -14.31 -4.52 -0.55
N CYS A 161 -14.42 -4.62 -1.88
CA CYS A 161 -14.09 -3.55 -2.82
C CYS A 161 -15.34 -2.75 -3.23
N HIS A 162 -16.38 -3.45 -3.70
CA HIS A 162 -17.61 -2.83 -4.24
C HIS A 162 -18.63 -2.42 -3.17
N GLY A 163 -18.34 -2.70 -1.90
CA GLY A 163 -19.34 -2.57 -0.85
C GLY A 163 -20.44 -3.63 -0.93
N GLY A 164 -21.37 -3.59 0.01
CA GLY A 164 -22.34 -4.65 0.24
C GLY A 164 -22.15 -5.32 1.59
N SER A 165 -22.83 -6.45 1.82
CA SER A 165 -22.79 -7.15 3.11
C SER A 165 -22.04 -8.47 3.02
N GLY A 166 -21.28 -8.79 4.07
CA GLY A 166 -20.54 -10.04 4.16
C GLY A 166 -19.90 -10.26 5.53
N TRP A 167 -19.24 -11.41 5.68
CA TRP A 167 -18.56 -11.79 6.91
C TRP A 167 -17.09 -11.35 6.90
N TYR A 168 -16.75 -10.42 7.79
CA TYR A 168 -15.40 -9.92 8.00
C TYR A 168 -15.00 -10.11 9.46
N ARG A 169 -13.89 -10.81 9.71
CA ARG A 169 -13.35 -11.11 11.06
C ARG A 169 -14.38 -11.69 12.03
N GLY A 170 -15.21 -12.61 11.54
CA GLY A 170 -16.27 -13.26 12.32
C GLY A 170 -17.45 -12.35 12.67
N LYS A 171 -17.56 -11.16 12.06
CA LYS A 171 -18.72 -10.28 12.17
C LYS A 171 -19.38 -10.08 10.81
N TYR A 172 -20.70 -10.03 10.80
CA TYR A 172 -21.45 -9.64 9.62
C TYR A 172 -21.48 -8.11 9.54
N ILE A 173 -20.90 -7.55 8.49
CA ILE A 173 -20.81 -6.10 8.28
C ILE A 173 -21.51 -5.71 6.98
N THR A 174 -21.89 -4.44 6.89
CA THR A 174 -22.37 -3.81 5.64
C THR A 174 -21.46 -2.64 5.32
N VAL A 175 -20.78 -2.72 4.19
CA VAL A 175 -19.91 -1.67 3.67
C VAL A 175 -20.71 -0.83 2.67
N PRO A 176 -20.60 0.51 2.69
CA PRO A 176 -21.28 1.37 1.72
C PRO A 176 -21.01 0.92 0.29
N PHE A 177 -22.09 0.80 -0.49
CA PHE A 177 -22.01 0.38 -1.88
C PHE A 177 -21.20 1.39 -2.71
N ARG A 178 -20.25 0.87 -3.49
CA ARG A 178 -19.41 1.60 -4.44
C ARG A 178 -19.71 0.98 -5.80
N ASP A 179 -20.23 1.80 -6.71
CA ASP A 179 -20.71 1.37 -8.02
C ASP A 179 -19.73 0.41 -8.73
N TYR A 180 -20.26 -0.55 -9.49
CA TYR A 180 -19.46 -1.49 -10.28
C TYR A 180 -18.81 -0.83 -11.51
N ALA A 181 -19.18 0.41 -11.84
CA ALA A 181 -18.64 1.12 -13.00
C ALA A 181 -17.31 1.86 -12.74
N ASP A 182 -17.07 2.31 -11.50
CA ASP A 182 -15.86 3.06 -11.10
C ASP A 182 -15.35 2.49 -9.76
N PHE A 183 -14.58 1.40 -9.86
CA PHE A 183 -14.46 0.45 -8.76
C PHE A 183 -13.51 0.90 -7.64
N ILE A 184 -12.59 1.84 -7.87
CA ILE A 184 -11.72 2.53 -6.88
C ILE A 184 -10.70 3.44 -7.61
N SER A 185 -11.01 4.02 -8.76
CA SER A 185 -9.97 4.66 -9.59
C SER A 185 -9.29 5.86 -8.89
N ALA A 186 -7.96 6.00 -9.02
CA ALA A 186 -7.23 7.19 -8.56
C ALA A 186 -7.36 8.30 -9.62
N GLY A 187 -8.55 8.90 -9.66
CA GLY A 187 -8.86 10.03 -10.52
C GLY A 187 -8.14 11.33 -10.13
N GLY A 188 -8.18 12.30 -11.04
CA GLY A 188 -7.72 13.68 -10.85
C GLY A 188 -6.32 13.96 -11.39
N PHE A 189 -5.61 12.96 -11.95
CA PHE A 189 -4.25 13.10 -12.48
C PHE A 189 -4.19 13.03 -14.01
N GLY A 190 -5.30 12.70 -14.67
CA GLY A 190 -5.36 12.51 -16.11
C GLY A 190 -4.56 11.30 -16.59
N LEU A 191 -4.53 10.24 -15.77
CA LEU A 191 -3.74 9.03 -16.01
C LEU A 191 -4.56 7.90 -16.67
N GLY A 192 -5.75 8.23 -17.20
CA GLY A 192 -6.62 7.28 -17.87
C GLY A 192 -7.53 6.49 -16.92
N THR A 193 -7.72 6.98 -15.70
CA THR A 193 -8.47 6.34 -14.62
C THR A 193 -9.98 6.61 -14.65
N THR A 194 -10.45 7.69 -15.26
CA THR A 194 -11.88 7.86 -15.61
C THR A 194 -12.00 8.60 -16.94
N GLY A 195 -13.16 8.50 -17.60
CA GLY A 195 -13.39 9.13 -18.90
C GLY A 195 -13.37 10.67 -18.90
N THR A 196 -13.51 11.30 -17.72
CA THR A 196 -13.51 12.76 -17.55
C THR A 196 -12.28 13.30 -16.83
N ASP A 197 -11.38 12.42 -16.37
CA ASP A 197 -10.15 12.85 -15.71
C ASP A 197 -9.11 13.33 -16.74
N THR A 198 -8.93 14.65 -16.81
CA THR A 198 -7.91 15.30 -17.65
C THR A 198 -6.61 15.58 -16.91
N GLY A 199 -6.64 15.62 -15.58
CA GLY A 199 -5.52 16.06 -14.75
C GLY A 199 -5.08 17.51 -14.93
N GLU A 200 -5.90 18.36 -15.57
CA GLU A 200 -5.53 19.75 -15.90
C GLU A 200 -5.26 20.61 -14.65
N HIS A 201 -5.93 20.31 -13.54
CA HIS A 201 -5.81 21.03 -12.27
C HIS A 201 -5.08 20.22 -11.20
N ALA A 202 -4.34 19.19 -11.60
CA ALA A 202 -3.70 18.25 -10.71
C ALA A 202 -2.40 18.84 -10.11
N ALA A 203 -2.49 19.40 -8.91
CA ALA A 203 -1.32 19.96 -8.21
C ALA A 203 -0.21 18.92 -7.95
N HIS A 204 -0.57 17.63 -7.83
CA HIS A 204 0.37 16.55 -7.49
C HIS A 204 0.73 15.65 -8.67
N LYS A 205 0.26 15.94 -9.91
CA LYS A 205 0.56 15.08 -11.07
C LYS A 205 2.05 14.93 -11.33
N ALA A 206 2.81 16.02 -11.23
CA ALA A 206 4.26 15.98 -11.39
C ALA A 206 4.92 15.03 -10.37
N PHE A 207 4.51 15.08 -9.10
CA PHE A 207 5.03 14.20 -8.06
C PHE A 207 4.74 12.72 -8.35
N VAL A 208 3.54 12.40 -8.85
CA VAL A 208 3.18 11.05 -9.29
C VAL A 208 4.05 10.59 -10.47
N LEU A 209 4.22 11.43 -11.49
CA LEU A 209 5.03 11.12 -12.67
C LEU A 209 6.52 10.97 -12.35
N ASP A 210 7.04 11.78 -11.44
CA ASP A 210 8.42 11.68 -10.97
C ASP A 210 8.64 10.38 -10.19
N SER A 211 7.66 9.98 -9.37
CA SER A 211 7.72 8.71 -8.63
C SER A 211 7.75 7.49 -9.56
N ILE A 212 6.99 7.51 -10.67
CA ILE A 212 7.04 6.45 -11.69
C ILE A 212 8.45 6.27 -12.27
N ASN A 213 9.26 7.34 -12.29
CA ASN A 213 10.62 7.28 -12.79
C ASN A 213 11.67 7.02 -11.68
N ASP A 214 11.26 6.97 -10.40
CA ASP A 214 12.13 6.53 -9.31
C ASP A 214 12.11 5.00 -9.24
N THR A 215 13.27 4.39 -9.02
CA THR A 215 13.43 2.92 -9.00
C THR A 215 13.40 2.34 -7.58
N LYS A 216 13.21 3.17 -6.56
CA LYS A 216 13.12 2.73 -5.16
C LYS A 216 11.85 1.97 -4.84
N MET A 217 10.76 2.24 -5.55
CA MET A 217 9.49 1.53 -5.43
C MET A 217 8.90 1.28 -6.82
N GLU A 218 8.00 0.30 -6.91
CA GLU A 218 7.31 -0.01 -8.17
C GLU A 218 6.38 1.15 -8.57
N GLY A 219 6.56 1.66 -9.79
CA GLY A 219 5.71 2.69 -10.39
C GLY A 219 5.44 3.90 -9.48
N SER A 220 4.18 4.31 -9.35
CA SER A 220 3.83 5.51 -8.59
C SER A 220 3.75 5.33 -7.06
N ASN A 221 4.18 4.18 -6.53
CA ASN A 221 3.99 3.82 -5.13
C ASN A 221 4.57 4.83 -4.14
N GLU A 222 5.74 5.41 -4.44
CA GLU A 222 6.39 6.38 -3.54
C GLU A 222 5.49 7.61 -3.31
N ALA A 223 4.84 8.15 -4.35
CA ALA A 223 3.90 9.25 -4.22
C ALA A 223 2.63 8.87 -3.43
N CYS A 224 2.08 7.68 -3.69
CA CYS A 224 0.87 7.22 -3.02
C CYS A 224 1.11 6.99 -1.53
N ILE A 225 2.18 6.27 -1.19
CA ILE A 225 2.51 5.90 0.18
C ILE A 225 2.86 7.15 1.00
N ALA A 226 3.63 8.10 0.43
CA ALA A 226 3.98 9.36 1.07
C ALA A 226 2.76 10.13 1.62
N CYS A 227 1.60 10.03 0.97
CA CYS A 227 0.41 10.81 1.35
C CYS A 227 -0.71 9.97 1.97
N HIS A 228 -0.85 8.70 1.59
CA HIS A 228 -1.98 7.85 1.96
C HIS A 228 -1.68 6.85 3.09
N THR A 229 -0.45 6.81 3.59
CA THR A 229 -0.09 5.95 4.73
C THR A 229 0.33 6.77 5.94
N SER A 230 0.68 6.08 7.02
CA SER A 230 1.24 6.71 8.22
C SER A 230 2.72 7.08 8.07
N ILE A 231 3.33 6.87 6.90
CA ILE A 231 4.70 7.30 6.64
C ILE A 231 4.76 8.83 6.69
N PRO A 232 5.61 9.41 7.55
CA PRO A 232 5.67 10.86 7.66
C PRO A 232 6.54 11.42 6.55
N VAL A 233 6.10 12.55 6.01
CA VAL A 233 6.74 13.20 4.87
C VAL A 233 7.40 14.50 5.26
N LYS A 234 8.60 14.70 4.74
CA LYS A 234 9.29 15.99 4.77
C LYS A 234 9.12 16.65 3.41
N ILE A 235 8.30 17.69 3.35
CA ILE A 235 8.08 18.46 2.13
C ILE A 235 8.81 19.80 2.23
N ARG A 236 9.61 20.11 1.20
CA ARG A 236 10.24 21.41 1.02
C ARG A 236 9.49 22.18 -0.06
N TRP A 237 8.75 23.18 0.36
CA TRP A 237 8.04 24.08 -0.53
C TRP A 237 8.97 25.22 -0.93
N THR A 238 9.36 25.24 -2.21
CA THR A 238 10.12 26.34 -2.78
C THR A 238 9.18 27.19 -3.60
N HIS A 239 8.72 28.31 -3.04
CA HIS A 239 7.93 29.28 -3.79
C HIS A 239 8.88 30.22 -4.49
N GLY A 240 8.79 30.28 -5.83
CA GLY A 240 9.65 31.16 -6.63
C GLY A 240 9.48 32.64 -6.29
N ARG A 241 8.33 33.03 -5.70
CA ARG A 241 7.99 34.37 -5.20
C ARG A 241 6.99 34.29 -4.03
N SER A 242 7.10 35.22 -3.08
CA SER A 242 6.05 35.51 -2.09
C SER A 242 5.18 36.67 -2.59
N LEU A 243 3.87 36.59 -2.39
CA LEU A 243 2.96 37.73 -2.58
C LEU A 243 2.77 38.40 -1.23
N GLU A 244 3.29 39.61 -1.09
CA GLU A 244 3.15 40.43 0.12
C GLU A 244 2.20 41.59 -0.17
N PHE A 245 1.31 41.89 0.77
CA PHE A 245 0.42 43.05 0.70
C PHE A 245 0.11 43.55 2.10
N ASN A 246 -0.13 44.85 2.21
CA ASN A 246 -0.62 45.46 3.44
C ASN A 246 -2.12 45.20 3.56
N ALA A 247 -2.56 44.68 4.70
CA ALA A 247 -3.98 44.51 5.02
C ALA A 247 -4.35 45.40 6.21
N SER A 248 -5.12 46.46 5.94
CA SER A 248 -5.61 47.38 6.96
C SER A 248 -7.08 47.10 7.25
N TYR A 249 -7.41 46.87 8.52
CA TYR A 249 -8.79 46.66 8.95
C TYR A 249 -9.63 47.93 8.77
N ASP A 250 -10.74 47.83 8.05
CA ASP A 250 -11.68 48.94 7.87
C ASP A 250 -12.76 48.92 8.97
N LYS A 251 -12.55 49.78 9.98
CA LYS A 251 -13.47 49.94 11.12
C LYS A 251 -14.82 50.58 10.73
N GLY A 252 -14.93 51.20 9.56
CA GLY A 252 -16.15 51.89 9.11
C GLY A 252 -17.21 50.97 8.49
N LEU A 253 -16.82 49.76 8.08
CA LEU A 253 -17.70 48.77 7.46
C LEU A 253 -18.16 47.75 8.51
N VAL A 254 -19.24 48.08 9.22
CA VAL A 254 -19.86 47.20 10.24
C VAL A 254 -20.82 46.21 9.56
N LEU A 255 -20.30 45.36 8.68
CA LEU A 255 -21.03 44.23 8.10
C LEU A 255 -20.21 42.95 8.29
N PRO A 256 -20.82 41.83 8.71
CA PRO A 256 -20.16 40.52 8.64
C PRO A 256 -20.05 40.06 7.17
N PRO A 257 -18.92 39.48 6.73
CA PRO A 257 -17.67 39.24 7.47
C PRO A 257 -16.75 40.48 7.56
N THR A 258 -15.83 40.50 8.53
CA THR A 258 -14.83 41.58 8.74
C THR A 258 -14.12 41.97 7.43
N HIS A 259 -14.22 43.25 7.05
CA HIS A 259 -13.63 43.76 5.81
C HIS A 259 -12.22 44.34 6.05
N PHE A 260 -11.28 44.00 5.16
CA PHE A 260 -9.93 44.55 5.12
C PHE A 260 -9.73 45.29 3.79
N ASN A 261 -9.13 46.48 3.86
CA ASN A 261 -8.59 47.14 2.68
C ASN A 261 -7.16 46.62 2.46
N THR A 262 -6.87 46.22 1.23
CA THR A 262 -5.55 45.70 0.85
C THR A 262 -4.83 46.68 -0.08
N SER A 263 -3.54 46.90 0.14
CA SER A 263 -2.68 47.77 -0.67
C SER A 263 -1.27 47.20 -0.80
N ASP A 264 -0.43 47.81 -1.64
CA ASP A 264 1.01 47.55 -1.72
C ASP A 264 1.35 46.08 -2.04
N TYR A 265 0.73 45.56 -3.10
CA TYR A 265 1.00 44.22 -3.60
C TYR A 265 2.39 44.16 -4.25
N GLU A 266 3.31 43.42 -3.63
CA GLU A 266 4.67 43.23 -4.12
C GLU A 266 5.02 41.74 -4.21
N ALA A 267 5.79 41.39 -5.24
CA ALA A 267 6.32 40.05 -5.41
C ALA A 267 7.74 40.00 -4.83
N ASN A 268 7.92 39.32 -3.70
CA ASN A 268 9.18 39.33 -2.96
C ASN A 268 9.93 37.99 -3.10
N GLY A 269 11.21 38.08 -3.49
CA GLY A 269 12.26 37.07 -3.36
C GLY A 269 11.90 35.61 -3.65
N THR A 270 12.60 34.69 -3.00
CA THR A 270 12.28 33.26 -2.94
C THR A 270 12.04 32.91 -1.48
N VAL A 271 10.93 32.22 -1.19
CA VAL A 271 10.62 31.78 0.17
C VAL A 271 10.67 30.26 0.21
N GLU A 272 11.50 29.75 1.12
CA GLU A 272 11.58 28.33 1.43
C GLU A 272 10.81 28.06 2.72
N VAL A 273 9.84 27.15 2.66
CA VAL A 273 9.13 26.64 3.83
C VAL A 273 9.29 25.13 3.87
N THR A 274 9.81 24.61 4.99
CA THR A 274 9.78 23.18 5.27
C THR A 274 8.59 22.86 6.14
N SER A 275 7.77 21.89 5.71
CA SER A 275 6.70 21.33 6.53
C SER A 275 6.86 19.83 6.65
N TYR A 276 6.58 19.31 7.83
CA TYR A 276 6.57 17.91 8.16
C TYR A 276 5.12 17.49 8.40
N GLY A 277 4.62 16.53 7.63
CA GLY A 277 3.24 16.05 7.68
C GLY A 277 3.15 14.59 8.11
N ASN A 278 1.96 14.19 8.58
CA ASN A 278 1.58 12.80 8.81
C ASN A 278 0.14 12.56 8.33
N TYR A 279 -0.33 11.31 8.43
CA TYR A 279 -1.68 10.90 8.03
C TYR A 279 -2.83 11.64 8.73
N SER A 280 -2.58 12.33 9.85
CA SER A 280 -3.61 13.06 10.60
C SER A 280 -3.93 14.45 10.02
N GLY A 281 -3.27 14.84 8.92
CA GLY A 281 -3.40 16.17 8.31
C GLY A 281 -2.73 17.29 9.11
N GLY A 282 -1.97 16.96 10.16
CA GLY A 282 -1.21 17.94 10.94
C GLY A 282 0.13 18.24 10.24
N ALA A 283 0.42 19.52 10.02
CA ALA A 283 1.71 19.98 9.53
C ALA A 283 2.49 20.69 10.64
N ASN A 284 3.75 20.31 10.84
CA ASN A 284 4.70 20.99 11.73
C ASN A 284 5.81 21.62 10.90
N THR A 285 6.19 22.87 11.14
CA THR A 285 7.26 23.56 10.39
C THR A 285 8.61 23.56 11.11
N THR A 286 8.65 23.03 12.34
CA THR A 286 9.81 23.12 13.23
C THR A 286 10.53 21.78 13.39
N LYS A 287 9.80 20.66 13.46
CA LYS A 287 10.38 19.31 13.57
C LYS A 287 9.50 18.24 12.93
N PHE A 288 10.12 17.11 12.63
CA PHE A 288 9.41 15.90 12.21
C PHE A 288 8.34 15.55 13.27
N PRO A 289 7.05 15.40 12.89
CA PRO A 289 6.03 14.96 13.83
C PRO A 289 6.44 13.58 14.32
N GLU A 290 6.26 13.31 15.61
CA GLU A 290 6.57 11.99 16.14
C GLU A 290 5.44 11.03 15.78
N PRO A 291 5.69 10.01 14.95
CA PRO A 291 4.81 8.87 14.84
C PRO A 291 5.32 7.81 15.82
N VAL A 292 4.41 7.00 16.36
CA VAL A 292 4.75 5.81 17.14
C VAL A 292 5.79 4.99 16.36
N THR A 293 6.82 4.53 17.07
CA THR A 293 7.98 3.82 16.51
C THR A 293 7.55 2.73 15.53
N VAL A 294 7.89 2.90 14.25
CA VAL A 294 7.81 1.83 13.23
C VAL A 294 9.05 0.91 13.32
N TRP A 295 10.06 1.34 14.07
CA TRP A 295 11.32 0.62 14.24
C TRP A 295 11.81 0.80 15.68
N ASP A 296 11.65 -0.24 16.50
CA ASP A 296 12.47 -0.53 17.68
C ASP A 296 13.23 -1.85 17.43
#